data_AF-A0A1A7XLS3-F1
#
_entry.id   AF-A0A1A7XLS3-F1
#
_cell.length_a   1.000
_cell.length_b   1.000
_cell.length_c   1.000
_cell.angle_alpha   90.00
_cell.angle_beta   90.00
_cell.angle_gamma   90.00
#
_symmetry.space_group_name_H-M   'P 1'
#
loop_
_entity.id
_entity.type
_entity.pdbx_description
1 polymer ?
#
loop_
_entity_poly.entity_id
_entity_poly.type
_entity_poly.pdbx_seq_one_letter_code
_entity_poly.pdbx_strand_id
1 'polypeptide(L)'
;LMKGYTHSPRITAEQESFNVYLSSARTTVEIAFGRLKSRWRVLMKRSDFHYTFTPHVIATCCALHNFCESENENVIPAWTTESEHLEHRFPQPAVRVYNTAEDCEGVRARLALRVHVSKFPSAQTIVLNTQ
;
A
#
# COMPACT_ATOMS: atom_id res chain seq x y z
N LEU A 1 -10.72 3.72 -0.33
CA LEU A 1 -9.28 4.07 -0.28
C LEU A 1 -9.14 5.57 -0.04
N MET A 2 -8.26 6.00 0.88
CA MET A 2 -7.98 7.44 1.12
C MET A 2 -7.57 8.11 -0.20
N LYS A 3 -8.17 9.26 -0.54
CA LYS A 3 -7.89 10.01 -1.77
C LYS A 3 -6.96 11.18 -1.48
N GLY A 4 -6.04 11.44 -2.41
CA GLY A 4 -5.25 12.68 -2.39
C GLY A 4 -6.08 13.87 -2.85
N TYR A 5 -5.55 15.07 -2.66
CA TYR A 5 -6.09 16.27 -3.29
C TYR A 5 -5.78 16.23 -4.79
N THR A 6 -6.75 16.59 -5.63
CA THR A 6 -6.57 16.66 -7.09
C THR A 6 -5.51 17.71 -7.44
N HIS A 7 -4.59 17.38 -8.35
CA HIS A 7 -3.65 18.34 -8.89
C HIS A 7 -4.43 19.42 -9.67
N SER A 8 -4.47 20.61 -9.08
CA SER A 8 -5.13 21.80 -9.62
C SER A 8 -4.20 22.98 -9.37
N PRO A 9 -4.19 24.03 -10.21
CA PRO A 9 -3.36 25.21 -10.02
C PRO A 9 -3.57 25.93 -8.67
N ARG A 10 -4.62 25.56 -7.92
CA ARG A 10 -5.00 26.14 -6.62
C ARG A 10 -4.74 25.22 -5.43
N ILE A 11 -3.93 24.17 -5.58
CA ILE A 11 -3.56 23.32 -4.45
C ILE A 11 -2.62 24.08 -3.49
N THR A 12 -2.90 24.00 -2.20
CA THR A 12 -2.05 24.62 -1.16
C THR A 12 -0.82 23.77 -0.88
N ALA A 13 0.26 24.38 -0.38
CA ALA A 13 1.49 23.66 0.00
C ALA A 13 1.23 22.54 1.02
N GLU A 14 0.30 22.73 1.97
CA GLU A 14 -0.10 21.69 2.92
C GLU A 14 -0.79 20.50 2.26
N GLN A 15 -1.61 20.75 1.23
CA GLN A 15 -2.29 19.70 0.47
C GLN A 15 -1.30 18.93 -0.42
N GLU A 16 -0.32 19.61 -0.99
CA GLU A 16 0.77 18.98 -1.74
C GLU A 16 1.64 18.13 -0.83
N SER A 17 2.06 18.66 0.33
CA SER A 17 2.77 17.90 1.35
C SER A 17 2.01 16.63 1.75
N PHE A 18 0.71 16.75 2.04
CA PHE A 18 -0.14 15.59 2.32
C PHE A 18 -0.14 14.56 1.18
N ASN A 19 -0.22 15.00 -0.08
CA ASN A 19 -0.17 14.09 -1.22
C ASN A 19 1.16 13.34 -1.31
N VAL A 20 2.30 13.99 -0.98
CA VAL A 20 3.61 13.33 -0.91
C VAL A 20 3.62 12.25 0.16
N TYR A 21 3.15 12.55 1.37
CA TYR A 21 3.06 11.55 2.44
C TYR A 21 2.11 10.40 2.09
N LEU A 22 0.95 10.70 1.51
CA LEU A 22 0.00 9.68 1.08
C LEU A 22 0.60 8.76 0.01
N SER A 23 1.32 9.32 -0.97
CA SER A 23 2.02 8.54 -1.99
C SER A 23 3.12 7.68 -1.40
N SER A 24 3.94 8.24 -0.49
CA SER A 24 4.99 7.48 0.21
C SER A 24 4.40 6.31 1.01
N ALA A 25 3.34 6.55 1.78
CA ALA A 25 2.65 5.50 2.52
C ALA A 25 2.07 4.42 1.60
N ARG A 26 1.48 4.81 0.46
CA ARG A 26 0.98 3.84 -0.55
C ARG A 26 2.12 3.01 -1.13
N THR A 27 3.25 3.62 -1.48
CA THR A 27 4.43 2.90 -1.96
C THR A 27 4.92 1.89 -0.93
N THR A 28 5.00 2.26 0.35
CA THR A 28 5.38 1.32 1.42
C THR A 28 4.39 0.14 1.50
N VAL A 29 3.09 0.41 1.41
CA VAL A 29 2.05 -0.63 1.43
C VAL A 29 2.15 -1.53 0.19
N GLU A 30 2.32 -0.96 -1.00
CA GLU A 30 2.50 -1.70 -2.25
C GLU A 30 3.73 -2.62 -2.20
N ILE A 31 4.85 -2.12 -1.68
CA ILE A 31 6.07 -2.90 -1.47
C ILE A 31 5.80 -4.05 -0.50
N ALA A 32 5.17 -3.79 0.66
CA ALA A 32 4.88 -4.83 1.65
C ALA A 32 3.99 -5.93 1.07
N PHE A 33 2.91 -5.57 0.37
CA PHE A 33 2.04 -6.55 -0.31
C PHE A 33 2.76 -7.28 -1.45
N GLY A 34 3.65 -6.61 -2.19
CA GLY A 34 4.51 -7.24 -3.19
C GLY A 34 5.37 -8.33 -2.56
N ARG A 35 6.08 -8.00 -1.47
CA ARG A 35 6.94 -8.95 -0.73
C ARG A 35 6.15 -10.11 -0.13
N LEU A 36 4.97 -9.84 0.43
CA LEU A 36 4.05 -10.85 0.94
C LEU A 36 3.65 -11.84 -0.18
N LYS A 37 3.21 -11.34 -1.33
CA LYS A 37 2.81 -12.18 -2.48
C LYS A 37 3.98 -13.02 -3.01
N SER A 38 5.17 -12.42 -3.14
CA SER A 38 6.38 -13.11 -3.57
C SER A 38 6.75 -14.28 -2.66
N ARG A 39 6.68 -14.08 -1.33
CA ARG A 39 7.00 -15.11 -0.34
C ARG A 39 5.91 -16.19 -0.25
N TRP A 40 4.63 -15.81 -0.21
CA TRP A 40 3.51 -16.74 -0.03
C TRP A 40 2.65 -16.87 -1.30
N ARG A 41 3.18 -17.62 -2.26
CA ARG A 41 2.55 -17.87 -3.58
C ARG A 41 1.16 -18.52 -3.49
N VAL A 42 0.80 -19.11 -2.34
CA VAL A 42 -0.57 -19.60 -2.06
C VAL A 42 -1.62 -18.51 -2.21
N LEU A 43 -1.26 -17.24 -1.97
CA LEU A 43 -2.12 -16.08 -2.14
C LEU A 43 -2.35 -15.69 -3.61
N MET A 44 -1.52 -16.20 -4.52
CA MET A 44 -1.51 -15.81 -5.94
C MET A 44 -2.12 -16.84 -6.86
N LYS A 45 -2.37 -18.05 -6.36
CA LYS A 45 -3.01 -19.14 -7.11
C LYS A 45 -4.45 -19.32 -6.65
N ARG A 46 -5.26 -19.96 -7.47
CA ARG A 46 -6.58 -20.44 -7.05
C ARG A 46 -6.39 -21.42 -5.88
N SER A 47 -7.10 -21.18 -4.78
CA SER A 47 -7.08 -22.06 -3.61
C SER A 47 -7.55 -23.46 -3.99
N ASP A 48 -6.79 -24.46 -3.55
CA ASP A 48 -7.10 -25.89 -3.59
C ASP A 48 -7.80 -26.36 -2.30
N PHE A 49 -8.02 -25.44 -1.36
CA PHE A 49 -8.71 -25.66 -0.10
C PHE A 49 -10.10 -25.00 -0.08
N HIS A 50 -10.94 -25.44 0.86
CA HIS A 50 -12.27 -24.89 1.06
C HIS A 50 -12.22 -23.40 1.43
N TYR A 51 -13.05 -22.56 0.82
CA TYR A 51 -12.98 -21.10 0.94
C TYR A 51 -13.11 -20.57 2.39
N THR A 52 -13.68 -21.36 3.30
CA THR A 52 -13.76 -21.02 4.73
C THR A 52 -12.40 -20.98 5.42
N PHE A 53 -11.37 -21.64 4.86
CA PHE A 53 -10.00 -21.56 5.34
C PHE A 53 -9.24 -20.34 4.82
N THR A 54 -9.74 -19.66 3.78
CA THR A 54 -9.06 -18.50 3.18
C THR A 54 -8.67 -17.42 4.20
N PRO A 55 -9.54 -16.99 5.13
CA PRO A 55 -9.15 -16.00 6.13
C PRO A 55 -7.99 -16.46 7.03
N HIS A 56 -7.97 -17.75 7.39
CA HIS A 56 -6.91 -18.33 8.21
C HIS A 56 -5.59 -18.35 7.45
N VAL A 57 -5.59 -18.80 6.19
CA VAL A 57 -4.40 -18.80 5.33
C VAL A 57 -3.84 -17.39 5.16
N ILE A 58 -4.69 -16.40 4.87
CA ILE A 58 -4.28 -15.00 4.74
C ILE A 58 -3.67 -14.49 6.05
N ALA A 59 -4.34 -14.71 7.19
CA ALA A 59 -3.85 -14.27 8.50
C ALA A 59 -2.50 -14.89 8.86
N THR A 60 -2.33 -16.20 8.61
CA THR A 60 -1.06 -16.91 8.82
C THR A 60 0.04 -16.34 7.93
N CYS A 61 -0.22 -16.12 6.64
CA CYS A 61 0.76 -15.50 5.74
C CYS A 61 1.17 -14.10 6.22
N CYS A 62 0.21 -13.27 6.67
CA CYS A 62 0.51 -11.95 7.22
C CYS A 62 1.34 -12.02 8.51
N ALA A 63 1.03 -12.94 9.42
CA ALA A 63 1.78 -13.14 10.65
C ALA A 63 3.23 -13.56 10.38
N LEU A 64 3.42 -14.55 9.50
CA LEU A 64 4.74 -15.01 9.09
C LEU A 64 5.51 -13.93 8.34
N HIS A 65 4.85 -13.14 7.50
CA HIS A 65 5.45 -11.97 6.85
C HIS A 65 6.00 -10.98 7.86
N ASN A 66 5.17 -10.56 8.81
CA ASN A 66 5.59 -9.59 9.82
C ASN A 66 6.78 -10.09 10.64
N PHE A 67 6.82 -11.40 10.93
CA PHE A 67 7.97 -12.03 11.57
C PHE A 67 9.24 -11.96 10.68
N CYS A 68 9.14 -12.34 9.40
CA CYS A 68 10.27 -12.20 8.46
C CYS A 68 10.75 -10.74 8.33
N GLU A 69 9.84 -9.78 8.32
CA GLU A 69 10.17 -8.35 8.28
C GLU A 69 10.87 -7.88 9.57
N SER A 70 10.44 -8.35 10.75
CA SER A 70 11.08 -8.00 12.03
C SER A 70 12.49 -8.58 12.15
N GLU A 71 12.73 -9.73 11.54
CA GLU A 71 14.06 -10.35 11.46
C GLU A 71 14.93 -9.79 10.31
N ASN A 72 14.46 -8.73 9.63
CA ASN A 72 15.15 -8.13 8.48
C ASN A 72 15.50 -9.15 7.37
N GLU A 73 14.68 -10.20 7.22
CA GLU A 73 14.93 -11.23 6.23
C GLU A 73 14.75 -10.66 4.82
N ASN A 74 15.73 -10.89 3.95
CA ASN A 74 15.69 -10.43 2.57
C ASN A 74 14.71 -11.26 1.73
N VAL A 75 14.04 -10.59 0.79
CA VAL A 75 13.25 -11.28 -0.24
C VAL A 75 14.20 -11.77 -1.33
N ILE A 76 14.09 -13.04 -1.69
CA ILE A 76 14.90 -13.61 -2.78
C ILE A 76 14.40 -13.01 -4.11
N PRO A 77 15.27 -12.40 -4.94
CA PRO A 77 14.86 -11.77 -6.20
C PRO A 77 14.07 -12.69 -7.14
N ALA A 78 14.44 -13.98 -7.17
CA ALA A 78 13.72 -14.98 -7.95
C ALA A 78 12.24 -15.12 -7.56
N TRP A 79 11.90 -14.89 -6.28
CA TRP A 79 10.50 -14.91 -5.83
C TRP A 79 9.70 -13.73 -6.39
N THR A 80 10.33 -12.56 -6.54
CA THR A 80 9.69 -11.39 -7.13
C THR A 80 9.40 -11.59 -8.60
N THR A 81 10.38 -12.06 -9.38
CA THR A 81 10.18 -12.38 -10.81
C THR A 81 9.06 -13.40 -11.00
N GLU A 82 9.06 -14.45 -10.20
CA GLU A 82 8.06 -15.50 -10.28
C GLU A 82 6.66 -15.00 -9.86
N SER A 83 6.59 -14.10 -8.87
CA SER A 83 5.36 -13.41 -8.48
C SER A 83 4.80 -12.60 -9.65
N GLU A 84 5.62 -11.78 -10.31
CA GLU A 84 5.21 -11.00 -11.49
C GLU A 84 4.63 -11.89 -12.60
N HIS A 85 5.27 -13.04 -12.87
CA HIS A 85 4.74 -14.02 -13.81
C HIS A 85 3.36 -14.56 -13.41
N LEU A 86 3.14 -14.83 -12.11
CA LEU A 86 1.85 -15.28 -11.60
C LEU A 86 0.77 -14.20 -11.70
N GLU A 87 1.09 -12.93 -11.47
CA GLU A 87 0.14 -11.81 -11.65
C GLU A 87 -0.29 -11.68 -13.10
N HIS A 88 0.64 -11.87 -14.04
CA HIS A 88 0.33 -11.85 -15.46
C HIS A 88 -0.54 -13.05 -15.88
N ARG A 89 -0.24 -14.23 -15.35
CA ARG A 89 -0.95 -15.47 -15.69
C ARG A 89 -2.34 -15.56 -15.04
N PHE A 90 -2.50 -14.99 -13.86
CA PHE A 90 -3.75 -14.98 -13.09
C PHE A 90 -4.10 -13.53 -12.69
N PRO A 91 -4.53 -12.69 -13.64
CA PRO A 91 -4.84 -11.30 -13.34
C PRO A 91 -6.00 -11.21 -12.35
N GLN A 92 -5.83 -10.38 -11.33
CA GLN A 92 -6.92 -10.04 -10.43
C GLN A 92 -8.03 -9.32 -11.21
N PRO A 93 -9.31 -9.55 -10.90
CA PRO A 93 -10.40 -8.82 -11.53
C PRO A 93 -10.17 -7.31 -11.37
N ALA A 94 -10.35 -6.54 -12.44
CA ALA A 94 -10.27 -5.08 -12.36
C ALA A 94 -11.40 -4.57 -11.45
N VAL A 95 -11.08 -4.32 -10.18
CA VAL A 95 -12.00 -3.67 -9.25
C VAL A 95 -12.12 -2.21 -9.69
N ARG A 96 -13.12 -1.91 -10.52
CA ARG A 96 -13.56 -0.52 -10.71
C ARG A 96 -14.21 -0.06 -9.42
N VAL A 97 -13.42 0.53 -8.52
CA VAL A 97 -13.97 1.26 -7.37
C VAL A 97 -14.56 2.57 -7.90
N TYR A 98 -15.78 2.54 -8.44
CA TYR A 98 -16.56 3.75 -8.70
C TYR A 98 -17.08 4.31 -7.37
N ASN A 99 -16.18 4.92 -6.59
CA ASN A 99 -16.60 5.94 -5.62
C ASN A 99 -16.45 7.30 -6.30
N THR A 100 -17.43 7.65 -7.14
CA THR A 100 -17.56 8.98 -7.74
C THR A 100 -18.00 10.03 -6.70
N ALA A 101 -18.53 9.61 -5.55
CA ALA A 101 -18.83 10.52 -4.44
C ALA A 101 -17.60 10.71 -3.54
N GLU A 102 -17.25 11.96 -3.27
CA GLU A 102 -16.48 12.31 -2.07
C GLU A 102 -17.35 12.00 -0.86
N ASP A 103 -17.11 10.85 -0.24
CA ASP A 103 -17.72 10.52 1.04
C ASP A 103 -17.27 11.57 2.09
N CYS A 104 -18.25 12.14 2.81
CA CYS A 104 -18.04 13.16 3.84
C CYS A 104 -17.06 12.65 4.90
N GLU A 105 -17.14 11.38 5.26
CA GLU A 105 -16.21 10.75 6.21
C GLU A 105 -14.78 10.73 5.66
N GLY A 106 -14.62 10.34 4.39
CA GLY A 106 -13.35 10.38 3.68
C GLY A 106 -12.74 11.79 3.58
N VAL A 107 -13.57 12.82 3.42
CA VAL A 107 -13.12 14.22 3.44
C VAL A 107 -12.66 14.62 4.85
N ARG A 108 -13.43 14.27 5.89
CA ARG A 108 -13.07 14.56 7.29
C ARG A 108 -11.76 13.89 7.68
N ALA A 109 -11.59 12.60 7.34
CA ALA A 109 -10.37 11.87 7.62
C ALA A 109 -9.16 12.50 6.90
N ARG A 110 -9.32 12.88 5.62
CA ARG A 110 -8.28 13.56 4.85
C ARG A 110 -7.88 14.90 5.45
N LEU A 111 -8.85 15.71 5.90
CA LEU A 111 -8.58 17.00 6.54
C LEU A 111 -7.85 16.82 7.88
N ALA A 112 -8.31 15.89 8.71
CA ALA A 112 -7.68 15.58 9.99
C ALA A 112 -6.23 15.11 9.80
N LEU A 113 -5.99 14.21 8.85
CA LEU A 113 -4.64 13.74 8.54
C LEU A 113 -3.77 14.84 7.93
N ARG A 114 -4.29 15.71 7.05
CA ARG A 114 -3.53 16.85 6.53
C ARG A 114 -3.02 17.73 7.67
N VAL A 115 -3.90 18.09 8.61
CA VAL A 115 -3.55 18.92 9.77
C VAL A 115 -2.57 18.23 10.71
N HIS A 116 -2.67 16.90 10.84
CA HIS A 116 -1.70 16.14 11.63
C HIS A 116 -0.33 16.11 10.96
N VAL A 117 -0.29 15.80 9.67
CA VAL A 117 0.92 15.66 8.86
C VAL A 117 1.65 16.99 8.70
N SER A 118 0.96 18.13 8.64
CA SER A 118 1.60 19.45 8.56
C SER A 118 2.44 19.82 9.79
N LYS A 119 2.30 19.09 10.90
CA LYS A 119 3.15 19.23 12.09
C LYS A 119 4.54 18.61 11.90
N PHE A 120 4.71 17.77 10.88
CA PHE A 120 5.97 17.12 10.57
C PHE A 120 6.57 17.79 9.32
N PRO A 121 7.85 18.21 9.35
CA PRO A 121 8.52 18.76 8.17
C PRO A 121 8.49 17.73 7.05
N SER A 122 8.16 18.17 5.83
CA SER A 122 8.02 17.30 4.66
C SER A 122 9.22 16.36 4.51
N ALA A 123 8.99 15.14 4.03
CA ALA A 123 10.09 14.21 3.71
C ALA A 123 11.09 14.83 2.70
N GLN A 124 10.66 15.78 1.86
CA GLN A 124 11.55 16.58 0.98
C GLN A 124 12.53 17.46 1.77
N THR A 125 12.14 18.00 2.93
CA THR A 125 13.01 18.79 3.81
C THR A 125 14.07 17.92 4.49
N ILE A 126 13.76 16.65 4.79
CA ILE A 126 14.72 15.73 5.44
C ILE A 126 15.84 15.34 4.47
N VAL A 127 15.54 15.11 3.18
CA VAL A 127 16.58 14.77 2.19
C VAL A 127 17.50 15.96 1.83
N LEU A 128 17.00 17.20 1.92
CA LEU A 128 17.78 18.40 1.60
C LEU A 128 18.67 18.90 2.75
N ASN A 129 18.43 18.49 3.99
CA ASN A 129 19.20 18.91 5.17
C ASN A 129 20.30 17.91 5.60
N THR A 130 20.62 16.93 4.75
CA THR A 130 21.70 15.94 4.96
C THR A 130 22.81 16.00 3.90
N GLN A 131 22.99 17.16 3.24
CA GLN A 131 24.23 17.46 2.50
C GLN A 131 25.17 18.33 3.35
#